data_AF-A0A914SJE4-F1
#
_entry.id   AF-A0A914SJE4-F1
#
_cell.length_a   1.000
_cell.length_b   1.000
_cell.length_c   1.000
_cell.angle_alpha   90.00
_cell.angle_beta   90.00
_cell.angle_gamma   90.00
#
_symmetry.space_group_name_H-M   'P 1'
#
loop_
_entity.id
_entity.type
_entity.pdbx_description
1 polymer ?
#
loop_
_entity_poly.entity_id
_entity_poly.type
_entity_poly.pdbx_seq_one_letter_code
_entity_poly.pdbx_strand_id
1 'polypeptide(L)'
;MQEGIESFGVGPDPVQNYTNSDFIHEIDVSRPVRAVVVSYDVHINYVKIMKAINYIEQPGVKFIATNEDATFPGPNPSWFCCLLHLYTYC
;
A
#
# COMPACT_ATOMS: atom_id res chain seq x y z
N MET A 1 -10.65 -12.76 3.30
CA MET A 1 -11.34 -12.37 4.53
C MET A 1 -12.29 -11.25 4.15
N GLN A 2 -13.59 -11.50 4.20
CA GLN A 2 -14.62 -10.63 3.64
C GLN A 2 -15.68 -10.42 4.71
N GLU A 3 -15.49 -9.38 5.51
CA GLU A 3 -16.43 -8.90 6.51
C GLU A 3 -16.70 -7.43 6.15
N GLY A 4 -17.64 -7.19 5.24
CA GLY A 4 -18.29 -5.90 4.94
C GLY A 4 -17.46 -4.70 4.46
N ILE A 5 -16.14 -4.72 4.59
CA ILE A 5 -15.26 -3.58 4.30
C ILE A 5 -14.63 -3.79 2.92
N GLU A 6 -14.88 -2.86 2.01
CA GLU A 6 -14.27 -2.90 0.69
C GLU A 6 -12.80 -2.46 0.74
N SER A 7 -11.95 -3.16 -0.01
CA SER A 7 -10.54 -2.81 -0.18
C SER A 7 -10.17 -2.84 -1.66
N PHE A 8 -8.92 -2.47 -1.97
CA PHE A 8 -8.35 -2.61 -3.31
C PHE A 8 -7.95 -4.05 -3.65
N GLY A 9 -8.10 -4.98 -2.70
CA GLY A 9 -7.70 -6.38 -2.86
C GLY A 9 -6.23 -6.64 -2.54
N VAL A 10 -5.82 -7.88 -2.77
CA VAL A 10 -4.43 -8.37 -2.59
C VAL A 10 -3.83 -8.72 -3.95
N GLY A 11 -2.51 -8.57 -4.09
CA GLY A 11 -1.78 -8.97 -5.29
C GLY A 11 -0.95 -7.86 -5.93
N PRO A 12 -0.30 -8.12 -7.08
CA PRO A 12 0.47 -7.13 -7.83
C PRO A 12 -0.39 -5.98 -8.35
N ASP A 13 0.14 -4.75 -8.32
CA ASP A 13 -0.44 -3.58 -8.98
C ASP A 13 0.58 -2.97 -9.96
N PRO A 14 0.78 -3.56 -11.15
CA PRO A 14 1.86 -3.19 -12.07
C PRO A 14 1.74 -1.74 -12.58
N VAL A 15 2.89 -1.06 -12.74
CA VAL A 15 2.96 0.33 -13.22
C VAL A 15 2.34 0.52 -14.61
N GLN A 16 2.38 -0.54 -15.43
CA GLN A 16 1.81 -0.59 -16.77
C GLN A 16 0.28 -0.37 -16.79
N ASN A 17 -0.40 -0.51 -15.66
CA ASN A 17 -1.81 -0.19 -15.53
C ASN A 17 -2.10 1.32 -15.55
N TYR A 18 -1.09 2.17 -15.28
CA TYR A 18 -1.25 3.62 -15.12
C TYR A 18 -0.53 4.42 -16.19
N THR A 19 0.51 3.87 -16.80
CA THR A 19 1.34 4.58 -17.76
C THR A 19 2.00 3.62 -18.76
N ASN A 20 2.21 4.12 -19.97
CA ASN A 20 3.04 3.47 -21.00
C ASN A 20 4.50 3.98 -20.97
N SER A 21 4.83 4.90 -20.06
CA SER A 21 6.17 5.47 -19.89
C SER A 21 6.81 5.02 -18.57
N ASP A 22 8.06 5.41 -18.33
CA ASP A 22 8.76 5.16 -17.07
C ASP A 22 8.24 6.02 -15.90
N PHE A 23 7.32 6.96 -16.15
CA PHE A 23 6.82 7.92 -15.17
C PHE A 23 5.30 7.83 -15.01
N ILE A 24 4.86 7.83 -13.76
CA ILE A 24 3.45 7.92 -13.40
C ILE A 24 3.13 9.41 -13.23
N HIS A 25 2.32 9.95 -14.15
CA HIS A 25 1.91 11.36 -14.10
C HIS A 25 0.65 11.59 -13.26
N GLU A 26 -0.26 10.62 -13.25
CA GLU A 26 -1.54 10.73 -12.57
C GLU A 26 -1.94 9.37 -11.99
N ILE A 27 -2.59 9.40 -10.84
CA ILE A 27 -3.15 8.25 -10.17
C ILE A 27 -4.59 8.57 -9.83
N ASP A 28 -5.52 7.71 -10.25
CA ASP A 28 -6.92 7.85 -9.88
C ASP A 28 -7.13 7.59 -8.38
N VAL A 29 -7.52 8.65 -7.67
CA VAL A 29 -7.87 8.64 -6.24
C VAL A 29 -9.30 9.10 -5.99
N SER A 30 -10.17 8.94 -6.99
CA SER A 30 -11.59 9.32 -6.91
C SER A 30 -12.43 8.42 -6.01
N ARG A 31 -11.97 7.19 -5.75
CA ARG A 31 -12.68 6.24 -4.89
C ARG A 31 -12.69 6.76 -3.44
N PRO A 32 -13.85 6.89 -2.79
CA PRO A 32 -13.90 7.32 -1.39
C PRO A 32 -13.25 6.27 -0.49
N VAL A 33 -12.27 6.69 0.29
CA VAL A 33 -11.49 5.87 1.23
C VAL A 33 -11.61 6.48 2.62
N ARG A 34 -11.63 5.66 3.67
CA ARG A 34 -11.70 6.13 5.07
C ARG A 34 -10.46 5.79 5.88
N ALA A 35 -9.68 4.81 5.45
CA ALA A 35 -8.43 4.47 6.10
C ALA A 35 -7.40 3.91 5.13
N VAL A 36 -6.14 4.02 5.51
CA VAL A 36 -5.02 3.33 4.91
C VAL A 36 -4.41 2.45 6.00
N VAL A 37 -4.55 1.13 5.89
CA VAL A 37 -3.89 0.17 6.81
C VAL A 37 -2.65 -0.40 6.13
N VAL A 38 -1.49 -0.19 6.72
CA VAL A 38 -0.22 -0.74 6.28
C VAL A 38 0.01 -2.08 6.95
N SER A 39 0.34 -3.12 6.19
CA SER A 39 0.76 -4.42 6.74
C SER A 39 1.80 -5.09 5.84
N TYR A 40 2.30 -6.26 6.22
CA TYR A 40 3.13 -7.04 5.31
C TYR A 40 2.39 -7.35 4.00
N ASP A 41 3.00 -7.03 2.87
CA ASP A 41 2.57 -7.45 1.54
C ASP A 41 3.82 -7.75 0.70
N VAL A 42 3.79 -8.86 -0.02
CA VAL A 42 4.90 -9.33 -0.85
C VAL A 42 4.97 -8.62 -2.20
N HIS A 43 3.92 -7.91 -2.58
CA HIS A 43 3.79 -7.23 -3.86
C HIS A 43 3.94 -5.71 -3.72
N ILE A 44 4.89 -5.24 -2.90
CA ILE A 44 5.09 -3.78 -2.70
C ILE A 44 5.61 -3.24 -3.98
N ASN A 45 5.08 -2.10 -4.34
CA ASN A 45 5.70 -1.30 -5.37
C ASN A 45 5.42 0.17 -5.14
N TYR A 46 6.09 0.98 -5.95
CA TYR A 46 5.99 2.42 -5.92
C TYR A 46 4.56 2.92 -6.15
N VAL A 47 3.78 2.24 -7.02
CA VAL A 47 2.38 2.60 -7.32
C VAL A 47 1.52 2.56 -6.06
N LYS A 48 1.59 1.46 -5.30
CA LYS A 48 0.82 1.30 -4.07
C LYS A 48 1.16 2.36 -3.02
N ILE A 49 2.46 2.66 -2.88
CA ILE A 49 2.94 3.71 -1.96
C ILE A 49 2.38 5.07 -2.39
N MET A 50 2.54 5.45 -3.67
CA MET A 50 2.04 6.73 -4.18
C MET A 50 0.53 6.87 -4.02
N LYS A 51 -0.24 5.85 -4.41
CA LYS A 51 -1.70 5.82 -4.23
C LYS A 51 -2.08 6.13 -2.80
N ALA A 52 -1.51 5.40 -1.87
CA ALA A 52 -2.00 5.43 -0.53
C ALA A 52 -1.48 6.67 0.24
N ILE A 53 -0.34 7.27 -0.14
CA ILE A 53 0.03 8.63 0.29
C ILE A 53 -1.04 9.63 -0.17
N ASN A 54 -1.44 9.59 -1.44
CA ASN A 54 -2.48 10.49 -1.96
C ASN A 54 -3.83 10.33 -1.21
N TYR A 55 -4.15 9.12 -0.72
CA TYR A 55 -5.33 8.91 0.12
C TYR A 55 -5.15 9.42 1.55
N ILE A 56 -3.98 9.24 2.19
CA ILE A 56 -3.74 9.72 3.56
C ILE A 56 -3.85 11.25 3.66
N GLU A 57 -3.45 11.96 2.60
CA GLU A 57 -3.58 13.43 2.52
C GLU A 57 -5.05 13.91 2.43
N GLN A 58 -6.00 13.02 2.14
CA GLN A 58 -7.42 13.39 2.09
C GLN A 58 -7.99 13.58 3.51
N PRO A 59 -8.83 14.61 3.72
CA PRO A 59 -9.35 14.91 5.05
C PRO A 59 -10.19 13.76 5.61
N GLY A 60 -9.86 13.34 6.82
CA GLY A 60 -10.61 12.29 7.54
C GLY A 60 -10.18 10.86 7.22
N VAL A 61 -9.19 10.66 6.34
CA VAL A 61 -8.56 9.36 6.12
C VAL A 61 -7.60 9.04 7.26
N LYS A 62 -7.75 7.86 7.86
CA LYS A 62 -6.88 7.41 8.95
C LYS A 62 -5.70 6.61 8.41
N PHE A 63 -4.50 6.84 8.92
CA PHE A 63 -3.36 5.96 8.70
C PHE A 63 -3.20 4.99 9.87
N ILE A 64 -3.09 3.70 9.58
CA ILE A 64 -2.95 2.63 10.57
C ILE A 64 -1.82 1.73 10.10
N ALA A 65 -0.87 1.40 10.96
CA ALA A 65 0.13 0.37 10.67
C ALA A 65 -0.12 -0.84 11.57
N THR A 66 -0.06 -2.05 11.02
CA THR A 66 -0.26 -3.29 11.82
C THR A 66 0.90 -3.53 12.78
N ASN A 67 2.11 -3.10 12.41
CA ASN A 67 3.33 -3.22 13.18
C ASN A 67 4.34 -2.18 12.68
N GLU A 68 5.28 -1.79 13.55
CA GLU A 68 6.36 -0.84 13.25
C GLU A 68 7.70 -1.55 13.08
N ASP A 69 7.67 -2.88 12.90
CA ASP A 69 8.88 -3.67 12.83
C ASP A 69 9.70 -3.28 11.62
N ALA A 70 10.90 -2.74 11.88
CA ALA A 70 11.85 -2.42 10.83
C ALA A 70 12.40 -3.68 10.15
N THR A 71 12.22 -4.87 10.72
CA THR A 71 12.85 -6.10 10.23
C THR A 71 11.98 -7.32 10.43
N PHE A 72 12.03 -8.24 9.47
CA PHE A 72 11.46 -9.58 9.61
C PHE A 72 12.57 -10.64 9.58
N PRO A 73 12.54 -11.66 10.47
CA PRO A 73 13.57 -12.70 10.50
C PRO A 73 13.54 -13.50 9.19
N GLY A 74 14.61 -13.36 8.41
CA GLY A 74 14.82 -14.13 7.19
C GLY A 74 15.57 -15.44 7.47
N PRO A 75 15.71 -16.31 6.45
CA PRO A 75 16.49 -17.55 6.55
C PRO A 75 17.96 -17.30 6.95
N ASN A 76 18.46 -16.09 6.70
CA ASN A 76 19.77 -15.66 7.13
C ASN A 76 19.65 -14.60 8.24
N PRO A 77 20.06 -14.90 9.48
CA PRO A 77 19.93 -14.00 10.63
C PRO A 77 20.77 -12.72 10.54
N SER A 78 21.67 -12.62 9.54
CA SER A 78 22.47 -11.41 9.28
C SER A 78 21.86 -10.49 8.22
N TRP A 79 20.73 -10.86 7.61
CA TRP A 79 20.05 -10.07 6.59
C TRP A 79 18.70 -9.60 7.12
N PHE A 80 18.66 -8.31 7.45
CA PHE A 80 17.45 -7.63 7.84
C PHE A 80 16.77 -7.07 6.58
N CYS A 81 15.56 -7.56 6.28
CA CYS A 81 14.75 -7.01 5.19
C CYS A 81 13.73 -6.01 5.79
N CYS A 82 13.79 -4.75 5.37
CA CYS A 82 12.88 -3.70 5.83
C CYS A 82 11.46 -3.89 5.30
N LEU A 83 10.46 -3.67 6.15
CA LEU A 83 9.05 -3.71 5.78
C LEU A 83 8.41 -2.32 5.86
N LEU A 84 7.82 -1.87 4.75
CA LEU A 84 6.81 -0.81 4.73
C LEU A 84 5.85 -1.09 3.56
N HIS A 85 4.54 -1.05 3.79
CA HIS A 85 3.54 -1.30 2.74
C HIS A 85 2.18 -0.67 3.02
N LEU A 86 1.62 0.17 2.16
CA LEU A 86 0.28 0.75 2.34
C LEU A 86 -0.83 -0.11 1.71
N TYR A 87 -1.91 -0.39 2.44
CA TYR A 87 -3.22 -0.72 1.85
C TYR A 87 -4.22 0.37 2.14
N THR A 88 -5.12 0.64 1.20
CA THR A 88 -6.25 1.55 1.34
C THR A 88 -7.56 0.80 1.58
N TYR A 89 -8.41 1.30 2.48
CA TYR A 89 -9.69 0.73 2.90
C TYR A 89 -10.79 1.79 2.85
N CYS A 90 -11.93 1.40 2.28
CA CYS A 90 -13.13 2.23 2.21
C CYS A 90 -13.87 2.25 3.55
#